data_AF-A0A0A2LSF6-F1
#
_entry.id   AF-A0A0A2LSF6-F1
#
_cell.length_a   1.000
_cell.length_b   1.000
_cell.length_c   1.000
_cell.angle_alpha   90.00
_cell.angle_beta   90.00
_cell.angle_gamma   90.00
#
_symmetry.space_group_name_H-M   'P 1'
#
loop_
_entity.id
_entity.type
_entity.pdbx_description
1 polymer ?
#
loop_
_entity_poly.entity_id
_entity_poly.type
_entity_poly.pdbx_seq_one_letter_code
_entity_poly.pdbx_strand_id
1 'polypeptide(L)'
;MLFMGSIGNYIILIAIIAMLVFLIRGKVNRRKDERLQKLQQSEYKNRLMKEGNKIIVPFDNCKVTTSKSYTTKPASGGYRAQALNSLLDSRNAEVTTQHISSTVEVKVKINGSTKTLKSDSFPVGKETLLAKLYMQKEIEVYYDVHTRDYFINLHFLD
;
A
#
# COMPACT_ATOMS: atom_id res chain seq x y z
N MET A 1 -7.96 -16.75 53.33
CA MET A 1 -9.30 -16.13 53.30
C MET A 1 -9.57 -15.74 51.86
N LEU A 2 -10.24 -16.62 51.12
CA LEU A 2 -10.40 -16.54 49.67
C LEU A 2 -11.52 -15.55 49.31
N PHE A 3 -11.15 -14.55 48.51
CA PHE A 3 -11.98 -13.74 47.62
C PHE A 3 -13.49 -13.76 47.88
N MET A 4 -13.95 -12.93 48.81
CA MET A 4 -15.33 -12.42 48.81
C MET A 4 -15.40 -11.25 47.82
N GLY A 5 -15.21 -11.54 46.54
CA GLY A 5 -15.46 -10.60 45.45
C GLY A 5 -16.92 -10.68 45.07
N SER A 6 -17.67 -9.58 45.21
CA SER A 6 -19.06 -9.45 44.73
C SER A 6 -19.21 -10.09 43.34
N ILE A 7 -20.29 -10.86 43.13
CA ILE A 7 -20.62 -11.55 41.87
C ILE A 7 -20.45 -10.61 40.65
N GLY A 8 -20.68 -9.30 40.84
CA GLY A 8 -20.43 -8.28 39.82
C GLY A 8 -18.98 -8.22 39.30
N ASN A 9 -17.97 -8.43 40.15
CA ASN A 9 -16.56 -8.43 39.73
C ASN A 9 -16.22 -9.61 38.82
N TYR A 10 -16.82 -10.78 39.06
CA TYR A 10 -16.63 -11.96 38.20
C TYR A 10 -17.29 -11.78 36.83
N ILE A 11 -18.48 -11.17 36.78
CA ILE A 11 -19.17 -10.86 35.52
C ILE A 11 -18.37 -9.84 34.70
N ILE A 12 -17.84 -8.80 35.35
CA ILE A 12 -16.98 -7.79 34.69
C ILE A 12 -15.70 -8.44 34.15
N LEU A 13 -15.06 -9.32 34.90
CA LEU A 13 -13.84 -10.00 34.47
C LEU A 13 -14.10 -10.91 33.25
N ILE A 14 -15.21 -11.64 33.24
CA ILE A 14 -15.61 -12.48 32.11
C ILE A 14 -15.90 -11.63 30.87
N ALA A 15 -16.57 -10.48 31.04
CA ALA A 15 -16.84 -9.56 29.94
C ALA A 15 -15.54 -8.99 29.33
N ILE A 16 -14.56 -8.64 30.16
CA ILE A 16 -13.24 -8.15 29.70
C ILE A 16 -12.50 -9.26 28.94
N ILE A 17 -12.50 -10.50 29.45
CA ILE A 17 -11.87 -11.64 28.78
C ILE A 17 -12.55 -11.94 27.43
N ALA A 18 -13.88 -11.93 27.38
CA ALA A 18 -14.63 -12.13 26.15
C ALA A 18 -14.33 -11.03 25.11
N MET A 19 -14.22 -9.77 25.55
CA MET A 19 -13.84 -8.65 24.68
C MET A 19 -12.42 -8.80 24.13
N LEU A 20 -11.45 -9.23 24.96
CA LEU A 20 -10.08 -9.49 24.53
C LEU A 20 -10.00 -10.61 23.49
N VAL A 21 -10.74 -11.71 23.71
CA VAL A 21 -10.80 -12.84 22.76
C VAL A 21 -11.41 -12.37 21.42
N PHE A 22 -12.45 -11.54 21.46
CA PHE A 22 -13.06 -10.98 20.25
C PHE A 22 -12.07 -10.09 19.47
N LEU A 23 -11.33 -9.21 20.15
CA LEU A 23 -10.33 -8.35 19.52
C LEU A 23 -9.19 -9.15 18.89
N ILE A 24 -8.70 -10.19 19.57
CA ILE A 24 -7.65 -11.08 19.04
C ILE A 24 -8.17 -11.81 17.79
N ARG A 25 -9.39 -12.36 17.84
CA ARG A 25 -9.98 -13.09 16.73
C ARG A 25 -10.23 -12.19 15.50
N GLY A 26 -10.71 -10.96 15.72
CA GLY A 26 -10.85 -9.96 14.67
C GLY A 26 -9.51 -9.62 13.99
N LYS A 27 -8.45 -9.43 14.79
CA LYS A 27 -7.09 -9.17 14.26
C LYS A 27 -6.54 -10.34 13.46
N VAL A 28 -6.80 -11.58 13.89
CA VAL A 28 -6.37 -12.79 13.17
C VAL A 28 -7.12 -12.95 11.86
N ASN A 29 -8.45 -12.75 11.85
CA ASN A 29 -9.24 -12.83 10.62
C ASN A 29 -8.80 -11.79 9.60
N ARG A 30 -8.59 -10.54 10.02
CA ARG A 30 -8.09 -9.48 9.13
C ARG A 30 -6.75 -9.85 8.46
N ARG A 31 -5.82 -10.47 9.21
CA ARG A 31 -4.56 -10.98 8.64
C ARG A 31 -4.78 -12.14 7.66
N LYS A 32 -5.76 -13.01 7.91
CA LYS A 32 -6.11 -14.10 6.99
C LYS A 32 -6.69 -13.54 5.69
N ASP A 33 -7.57 -12.55 5.78
CA ASP A 33 -8.18 -11.90 4.62
C ASP A 33 -7.12 -11.18 3.78
N GLU A 34 -6.20 -10.45 4.40
CA GLU A 34 -5.05 -9.83 3.71
C GLU A 34 -4.17 -10.86 3.00
N ARG A 35 -3.91 -12.02 3.63
CA ARG A 35 -3.17 -13.11 2.99
C ARG A 35 -3.93 -13.68 1.80
N LEU A 36 -5.23 -13.90 1.94
CA LEU A 36 -6.08 -14.43 0.88
C LEU A 36 -6.12 -13.48 -0.32
N GLN A 37 -6.27 -12.18 -0.08
CA GLN A 37 -6.23 -11.16 -1.12
C GLN A 37 -4.88 -11.13 -1.85
N LYS A 38 -3.76 -11.20 -1.12
CA LYS A 38 -2.43 -11.28 -1.73
C LYS A 38 -2.26 -12.53 -2.60
N LEU A 39 -2.78 -13.66 -2.13
CA LEU A 39 -2.72 -14.92 -2.86
C LEU A 39 -3.55 -14.86 -4.15
N GLN A 40 -4.78 -14.34 -4.07
CA GLN A 40 -5.63 -14.10 -5.24
C GLN A 40 -4.99 -13.14 -6.24
N GLN A 41 -4.38 -12.04 -5.77
CA GLN A 41 -3.65 -11.11 -6.64
C GLN A 41 -2.44 -11.77 -7.31
N SER A 42 -1.70 -12.63 -6.59
CA SER A 42 -0.58 -13.38 -7.15
C SER A 42 -1.03 -14.39 -8.20
N GLU A 43 -2.08 -15.16 -7.91
CA GLU A 43 -2.67 -16.11 -8.87
C GLU A 43 -3.17 -15.40 -10.11
N TYR A 44 -3.81 -14.24 -9.93
CA TYR A 44 -4.29 -13.41 -11.02
C TYR A 44 -3.16 -12.87 -11.89
N LYS A 45 -2.08 -12.33 -11.27
CA LYS A 45 -0.87 -11.91 -11.99
C LYS A 45 -0.25 -13.07 -12.77
N ASN A 46 -0.15 -14.25 -12.16
CA ASN A 46 0.37 -15.45 -12.82
C ASN A 46 -0.49 -15.89 -14.01
N ARG A 47 -1.82 -15.74 -13.92
CA ARG A 47 -2.72 -16.01 -15.05
C ARG A 47 -2.48 -15.03 -16.18
N LEU A 48 -2.43 -13.73 -15.89
CA LEU A 48 -2.10 -12.67 -16.88
C LEU A 48 -0.75 -12.91 -17.55
N MET A 49 0.25 -13.39 -16.80
CA MET A 49 1.57 -13.69 -17.37
C MET A 49 1.56 -14.90 -18.31
N LYS A 50 0.65 -15.85 -18.12
CA LYS A 50 0.54 -17.07 -18.94
C LYS A 50 -0.38 -16.88 -20.15
N GLU A 51 -1.50 -16.22 -19.96
CA GLU A 51 -2.61 -16.14 -20.92
C GLU A 51 -2.76 -14.74 -21.55
N GLY A 52 -2.23 -13.70 -20.90
CA GLY A 52 -2.33 -12.32 -21.36
C GLY A 52 -1.38 -12.01 -22.52
N ASN A 53 -1.72 -10.97 -23.27
CA ASN A 53 -0.86 -10.49 -24.35
C ASN A 53 0.37 -9.79 -23.77
N LYS A 54 1.54 -10.35 -24.04
CA LYS A 54 2.82 -9.76 -23.66
C LYS A 54 3.19 -8.62 -24.62
N ILE A 55 3.42 -7.44 -24.05
CA ILE A 55 3.86 -6.24 -24.74
C ILE A 55 5.21 -5.84 -24.16
N ILE A 56 6.23 -5.76 -25.00
CA ILE A 56 7.56 -5.29 -24.60
C ILE A 56 7.62 -3.78 -24.81
N VAL A 57 7.99 -3.05 -23.76
CA VAL A 57 8.04 -1.59 -23.78
C VAL A 57 9.45 -1.12 -23.48
N PRO A 58 10.07 -0.32 -24.37
CA PRO A 58 11.39 0.24 -24.10
C PRO A 58 11.32 1.28 -22.98
N PHE A 59 12.43 1.45 -22.28
CA PHE A 59 12.60 2.46 -21.23
C PHE A 59 12.15 3.86 -21.65
N ASP A 60 12.39 4.27 -22.90
CA ASP A 60 12.02 5.60 -23.41
C ASP A 60 10.52 5.90 -23.34
N ASN A 61 9.69 4.84 -23.31
CA ASN A 61 8.24 4.94 -23.17
C ASN A 61 7.76 4.86 -21.71
N CYS A 62 8.70 4.88 -20.76
CA CYS A 62 8.45 4.83 -19.33
C CYS A 62 8.66 6.20 -18.69
N LYS A 63 7.80 6.54 -17.73
CA LYS A 63 7.89 7.76 -16.95
C LYS A 63 7.76 7.42 -15.48
N VAL A 64 8.62 7.97 -14.64
CA VAL A 64 8.52 7.83 -13.19
C VAL A 64 7.90 9.09 -12.59
N THR A 65 6.80 8.91 -11.86
CA THR A 65 6.14 9.96 -11.08
C THR A 65 6.33 9.71 -9.60
N THR A 66 6.52 10.76 -8.81
CA THR A 66 6.78 10.65 -7.38
C THR A 66 5.81 11.47 -6.56
N SER A 67 5.40 10.92 -5.43
CA SER A 67 4.65 11.61 -4.40
C SER A 67 5.47 11.65 -3.12
N LYS A 68 5.43 12.81 -2.46
CA LYS A 68 6.02 13.03 -1.15
C LYS A 68 4.88 13.28 -0.18
N SER A 69 4.83 12.52 0.90
CA SER A 69 3.94 12.80 2.02
C SER A 69 4.76 12.98 3.29
N TYR A 70 4.31 13.89 4.14
CA TYR A 70 5.01 14.25 5.37
C TYR A 70 4.13 13.86 6.55
N THR A 71 4.70 13.10 7.48
CA THR A 71 4.06 12.85 8.77
C THR A 71 4.66 13.81 9.78
N THR A 72 3.80 14.65 10.35
CA THR A 72 4.16 15.60 11.39
C THR A 72 3.86 14.98 12.76
N LYS A 73 4.80 15.11 13.70
CA LYS A 73 4.50 14.86 15.11
C LYS A 73 3.99 16.16 15.72
N PRO A 74 2.85 16.16 16.43
CA PRO A 74 2.40 17.34 17.14
C PRO A 74 3.46 17.73 18.19
N ALA A 75 3.81 19.01 18.26
CA ALA A 75 4.92 19.52 19.05
C ALA A 75 4.69 19.47 20.57
N SER A 76 3.47 19.20 21.05
CA SER A 76 3.21 19.09 22.49
C SER A 76 2.07 18.13 22.83
N GLY A 77 2.31 17.23 23.77
CA GLY A 77 1.32 16.29 24.32
C GLY A 77 0.43 16.91 25.40
N GLY A 78 -0.18 18.07 25.13
CA GLY A 78 -1.05 18.78 26.08
C GLY A 78 -2.50 18.88 25.60
N TYR A 79 -3.46 18.66 26.50
CA TYR A 79 -4.90 18.87 26.27
C TYR A 79 -5.17 20.35 25.90
N ARG A 80 -5.42 20.64 24.62
CA ARG A 80 -5.89 21.95 24.13
C ARG A 80 -6.95 21.78 23.04
N ALA A 81 -7.86 22.74 22.93
CA ALA A 81 -9.07 22.68 22.09
C ALA A 81 -8.74 22.49 20.59
N GLN A 82 -9.40 21.50 19.98
CA GLN A 82 -9.08 20.92 18.66
C GLN A 82 -9.08 21.90 17.48
N ALA A 83 -9.84 23.00 17.54
CA ALA A 83 -9.98 23.96 16.44
C ALA A 83 -8.76 24.88 16.27
N LEU A 84 -8.07 25.23 17.37
CA LEU A 84 -6.87 26.09 17.33
C LEU A 84 -5.59 25.31 17.03
N ASN A 85 -5.64 23.98 17.20
CA ASN A 85 -4.49 23.08 17.04
C ASN A 85 -4.02 22.98 15.58
N SER A 86 -4.93 22.91 14.59
CA SER A 86 -4.52 22.66 13.19
C SER A 86 -3.65 23.77 12.56
N LEU A 87 -3.87 25.03 12.96
CA LEU A 87 -3.15 26.20 12.40
C LEU A 87 -1.80 26.45 13.10
N LEU A 88 -1.70 26.15 14.39
CA LEU A 88 -0.46 26.35 15.16
C LEU A 88 0.45 25.13 15.12
N ASP A 89 -0.12 23.91 15.11
CA ASP A 89 0.66 22.68 14.98
C ASP A 89 1.27 22.55 13.59
N SER A 90 0.64 23.03 12.52
CA SER A 90 1.24 23.01 11.18
C SER A 90 2.45 23.96 11.04
N ARG A 91 2.51 25.04 11.82
CA ARG A 91 3.59 26.04 11.78
C ARG A 91 4.83 25.60 12.56
N ASN A 92 4.64 24.81 13.62
CA ASN A 92 5.70 24.36 14.53
C ASN A 92 5.88 22.83 14.55
N ALA A 93 5.19 22.10 13.68
CA ALA A 93 5.38 20.66 13.53
C ALA A 93 6.78 20.36 13.01
N GLU A 94 7.56 19.67 13.81
CA GLU A 94 8.77 19.01 13.32
C GLU A 94 8.35 17.91 12.34
N VAL A 95 8.76 18.05 11.08
CA VAL A 95 8.61 17.00 10.06
C VAL A 95 9.41 15.80 10.53
N THR A 96 8.71 14.78 11.04
CA THR A 96 9.35 13.64 11.71
C THR A 96 9.70 12.55 10.70
N THR A 97 8.92 12.42 9.62
CA THR A 97 9.14 11.36 8.63
C THR A 97 8.67 11.80 7.25
N GLN A 98 9.59 11.77 6.28
CA GLN A 98 9.30 11.98 4.87
C GLN A 98 9.07 10.62 4.21
N HIS A 99 7.85 10.38 3.74
CA HIS A 99 7.53 9.21 2.93
C HIS A 99 7.64 9.58 1.46
N ILE A 100 8.56 8.94 0.75
CA ILE A 100 8.71 9.06 -0.70
C ILE A 100 8.16 7.80 -1.31
N SER A 101 7.20 7.95 -2.23
CA SER A 101 6.75 6.83 -3.07
C SER A 101 6.77 7.22 -4.54
N SER A 102 7.09 6.25 -5.39
CA SER A 102 7.22 6.44 -6.83
C SER A 102 6.37 5.43 -7.58
N THR A 103 5.81 5.84 -8.70
CA THR A 103 5.01 5.01 -9.60
C THR A 103 5.62 5.04 -10.99
N VAL A 104 5.54 3.92 -11.71
CA VAL A 104 5.97 3.78 -13.11
C VAL A 104 4.74 3.90 -14.01
N GLU A 105 4.81 4.83 -14.95
CA GLU A 105 3.82 5.00 -16.01
C GLU A 105 4.44 4.52 -17.33
N VAL A 106 3.73 3.67 -18.05
CA VAL A 106 4.22 3.04 -19.28
C VAL A 106 3.23 3.34 -20.41
N LYS A 107 3.74 3.88 -21.52
CA LYS A 107 2.94 4.11 -22.73
C LYS A 107 2.98 2.87 -23.62
N VAL A 108 1.82 2.30 -23.88
CA VAL A 108 1.66 1.09 -24.71
C VAL A 108 0.68 1.33 -25.84
N LYS A 109 0.91 0.71 -27.00
CA LYS A 109 -0.04 0.72 -28.12
C LYS A 109 -0.88 -0.56 -28.06
N ILE A 110 -2.16 -0.42 -27.77
CA ILE A 110 -3.13 -1.52 -27.66
C ILE A 110 -4.23 -1.28 -28.67
N ASN A 111 -4.45 -2.23 -29.59
CA ASN A 111 -5.48 -2.15 -30.64
C ASN A 111 -5.44 -0.84 -31.44
N GLY A 112 -4.23 -0.35 -31.76
CA GLY A 112 -4.04 0.88 -32.54
C GLY A 112 -4.09 2.18 -31.72
N SER A 113 -4.54 2.16 -30.47
CA SER A 113 -4.57 3.32 -29.58
C SER A 113 -3.43 3.31 -28.56
N THR A 114 -2.84 4.47 -28.31
CA THR A 114 -1.85 4.63 -27.22
C THR A 114 -2.59 4.75 -25.89
N LYS A 115 -2.25 3.89 -24.94
CA LYS A 115 -2.74 3.91 -23.55
C LYS A 115 -1.56 4.13 -22.61
N THR A 116 -1.82 4.85 -21.52
CA THR A 116 -0.88 5.00 -20.41
C THR A 116 -1.33 4.09 -19.28
N LEU A 117 -0.48 3.15 -18.90
CA LEU A 117 -0.72 2.21 -17.79
C LEU A 117 0.16 2.61 -16.61
N LYS A 118 -0.35 2.43 -15.38
CA LYS A 118 0.35 2.86 -14.17
C LYS A 118 0.55 1.69 -13.21
N SER A 119 1.75 1.59 -12.65
CA SER A 119 2.09 0.60 -11.62
C SER A 119 1.55 0.98 -10.24
N ASP A 120 1.62 0.02 -9.31
CA ASP A 120 1.53 0.28 -7.89
C ASP A 120 2.64 1.24 -7.42
N SER A 121 2.46 1.84 -6.22
CA SER A 121 3.47 2.73 -5.65
C SER A 121 4.57 1.94 -4.93
N PHE A 122 5.80 2.36 -5.15
CA PHE A 122 7.01 1.78 -4.56
C PHE A 122 7.63 2.78 -3.59
N PRO A 123 8.08 2.36 -2.40
CA PRO A 123 8.75 3.23 -1.42
C PRO A 123 10.21 3.49 -1.80
N VAL A 124 10.45 3.88 -3.06
CA VAL A 124 11.76 4.09 -3.66
C VAL A 124 11.81 5.50 -4.24
N GLY A 125 12.96 6.17 -4.17
CA GLY A 125 13.15 7.50 -4.77
C GLY A 125 13.09 7.47 -6.30
N LYS A 126 12.76 8.62 -6.91
CA LYS A 126 12.64 8.78 -8.37
C LYS A 126 13.88 8.28 -9.12
N GLU A 127 15.03 8.79 -8.73
CA GLU A 127 16.30 8.57 -9.45
C GLU A 127 16.74 7.11 -9.35
N THR A 128 16.56 6.49 -8.18
CA THR A 128 16.83 5.06 -7.97
C THR A 128 15.92 4.19 -8.84
N LEU A 129 14.63 4.52 -8.90
CA LEU A 129 13.69 3.78 -9.73
C LEU A 129 14.00 3.96 -11.22
N LEU A 130 14.34 5.18 -11.66
CA LEU A 130 14.78 5.45 -13.03
C LEU A 130 16.05 4.68 -13.39
N ALA A 131 17.05 4.66 -12.51
CA ALA A 131 18.30 3.93 -12.75
C ALA A 131 18.04 2.41 -12.90
N LYS A 132 17.20 1.83 -12.04
CA LYS A 132 16.82 0.41 -12.16
C LYS A 132 16.08 0.12 -13.47
N LEU A 133 15.13 0.97 -13.85
CA LEU A 133 14.39 0.85 -15.11
C LEU A 133 15.34 0.99 -16.33
N TYR A 134 16.30 1.90 -16.26
CA TYR A 134 17.29 2.10 -17.32
C TYR A 134 18.22 0.89 -17.48
N MET A 135 18.64 0.27 -16.37
CA MET A 135 19.44 -0.96 -16.41
C MET A 135 18.69 -2.13 -17.04
N GLN A 136 17.38 -2.23 -16.80
CA GLN A 136 16.52 -3.27 -17.38
C GLN A 136 16.31 -3.09 -18.89
N LYS A 137 16.37 -1.84 -19.40
CA LYS A 137 16.17 -1.42 -20.81
C LYS A 137 14.76 -1.64 -21.37
N GLU A 138 14.14 -2.77 -21.07
CA GLU A 138 12.83 -3.18 -21.58
C GLU A 138 11.94 -3.72 -20.45
N ILE A 139 10.68 -3.34 -20.45
CA ILE A 139 9.69 -3.74 -19.46
C ILE A 139 8.61 -4.58 -20.13
N GLU A 140 8.24 -5.67 -19.49
CA GLU A 140 7.13 -6.50 -19.95
C GLU A 140 5.83 -6.02 -19.34
N VAL A 141 4.84 -5.78 -20.19
CA VAL A 141 3.47 -5.47 -19.80
C VAL A 141 2.57 -6.58 -20.31
N TYR A 142 1.83 -7.20 -19.41
CA TYR A 142 0.83 -8.22 -19.73
C TYR A 142 -0.55 -7.57 -19.75
N TYR A 143 -1.28 -7.73 -20.85
CA TYR A 143 -2.59 -7.10 -21.06
C TYR A 143 -3.64 -8.13 -21.43
N ASP A 144 -4.77 -8.13 -20.71
CA ASP A 144 -5.96 -8.88 -21.09
C ASP A 144 -6.91 -7.97 -21.88
N VAL A 145 -7.23 -8.36 -23.12
CA VAL A 145 -8.09 -7.57 -24.01
C VAL A 145 -9.56 -7.64 -23.60
N HIS A 146 -9.98 -8.76 -23.00
CA HIS A 146 -11.36 -9.02 -22.61
C HIS A 146 -11.73 -8.25 -21.34
N THR A 147 -10.90 -8.35 -20.30
CA THR A 147 -11.16 -7.64 -19.03
C THR A 147 -10.60 -6.22 -19.02
N ARG A 148 -9.69 -5.89 -19.95
CA ARG A 148 -8.90 -4.64 -19.99
C ARG A 148 -7.93 -4.47 -18.84
N ASP A 149 -7.72 -5.53 -18.07
CA ASP A 149 -6.76 -5.52 -16.99
C ASP A 149 -5.33 -5.63 -17.52
N TYR A 150 -4.39 -5.23 -16.68
CA TYR A 150 -2.99 -5.23 -17.03
C TYR A 150 -2.10 -5.50 -15.82
N PHE A 151 -0.91 -6.00 -16.10
CA PHE A 151 0.15 -6.18 -15.13
C PHE A 151 1.48 -5.69 -15.73
N ILE A 152 2.13 -4.75 -15.04
CA ILE A 152 3.47 -4.28 -15.41
C ILE A 152 4.46 -5.12 -14.61
N ASN A 153 5.24 -5.94 -15.31
CA ASN A 153 6.24 -6.80 -14.67
C ASN A 153 7.44 -5.97 -14.25
N LEU A 154 7.53 -5.72 -12.95
CA LEU A 154 8.62 -4.99 -12.30
C LEU A 154 9.41 -5.89 -11.34
N HIS A 155 9.56 -7.19 -11.66
CA HIS A 155 10.23 -8.16 -10.78
C HIS A 155 11.69 -7.79 -10.43
N PHE A 156 12.36 -7.00 -11.28
CA PHE A 156 13.72 -6.49 -11.01
C PHE A 156 13.76 -5.44 -9.88
N LEU A 157 12.61 -5.02 -9.36
CA LEU A 157 12.51 -4.14 -8.19
C LEU A 157 12.48 -4.89 -6.85
N ASP A 158 12.11 -6.17 -6.85
CA ASP A 158 12.18 -7.06 -5.68
C ASP A 158 13.64 -7.29 -5.24
#